data_AF-A0A1H7GAW0-F1
#
_entry.id   AF-A0A1H7GAW0-F1
#
_cell.length_a   1.000
_cell.length_b   1.000
_cell.length_c   1.000
_cell.angle_alpha   90.00
_cell.angle_beta   90.00
_cell.angle_gamma   90.00
#
_symmetry.space_group_name_H-M   'P 1'
#
loop_
_entity.id
_entity.type
_entity.pdbx_description
1 polymer ?
#
loop_
_entity_poly.entity_id
_entity_poly.type
_entity_poly.pdbx_seq_one_letter_code
_entity_poly.pdbx_strand_id
1 'polypeptide(L)'
;MAEHRLTHFREVQTDPATNPAATVERSPDGRWYTVSGACPTCHGRTVSRVAHGVLGPGKGLWGARPSPPPLTGVLTVYCMCGFPHPARPDSSPDTGCGAFWDVPVPDPGGAQP
;
A
#
# COMPACT_ATOMS: atom_id res chain seq x y z
N MET A 1 -16.65 11.34 -4.70
CA MET A 1 -15.38 11.19 -3.95
C MET A 1 -15.70 11.46 -2.50
N ALA A 2 -15.37 10.55 -1.59
CA ALA A 2 -15.64 10.77 -0.16
C ALA A 2 -14.69 11.87 0.36
N GLU A 3 -15.25 12.82 1.10
CA GLU A 3 -14.49 13.90 1.72
C GLU A 3 -13.67 13.35 2.90
N HIS A 4 -12.44 13.85 3.06
CA HIS A 4 -11.60 13.48 4.19
C HIS A 4 -12.26 13.90 5.51
N ARG A 5 -12.34 12.96 6.46
CA ARG A 5 -12.88 13.20 7.80
C ARG A 5 -11.76 13.34 8.81
N LEU A 6 -11.79 14.42 9.59
CA LEU A 6 -10.92 14.58 10.75
C LEU A 6 -11.30 13.55 11.84
N THR A 7 -10.43 12.57 12.06
CA THR A 7 -10.56 11.55 13.11
C THR A 7 -9.35 11.62 14.05
N HIS A 8 -9.49 11.11 15.28
CA HIS A 8 -8.32 10.93 16.16
C HIS A 8 -7.38 9.88 15.56
N PHE A 9 -6.08 10.07 15.79
CA PHE A 9 -5.09 9.04 15.52
C PHE A 9 -5.35 7.84 16.41
N ARG A 10 -5.38 6.65 15.80
CA ARG A 10 -5.41 5.37 16.49
C ARG A 10 -4.83 4.31 15.58
N GLU A 11 -3.84 3.57 16.09
CA GLU A 11 -3.39 2.35 15.43
C GLU A 11 -4.50 1.30 15.51
N VAL A 12 -5.10 0.99 14.36
CA VAL A 12 -6.21 0.04 14.28
C VAL A 12 -6.18 -0.68 12.95
N GLN A 13 -6.24 -2.00 12.99
CA GLN A 13 -6.48 -2.79 11.81
C GLN A 13 -7.96 -2.69 11.44
N THR A 14 -8.26 -2.28 10.22
CA THR A 14 -9.61 -2.29 9.66
C THR A 14 -9.78 -3.48 8.72
N ASP A 15 -11.00 -3.99 8.61
CA ASP A 15 -11.31 -5.11 7.72
C ASP A 15 -11.07 -4.72 6.24
N PRO A 16 -10.37 -5.54 5.44
CA PRO A 16 -10.21 -5.34 4.00
C PRO A 16 -11.53 -5.11 3.26
N ALA A 17 -12.60 -5.78 3.67
CA ALA A 17 -13.94 -5.65 3.08
C ALA A 17 -14.52 -4.23 3.23
N THR A 18 -14.01 -3.46 4.19
CA THR A 18 -14.40 -2.05 4.38
C THR A 18 -13.80 -1.11 3.34
N ASN A 19 -12.87 -1.58 2.49
CA ASN A 19 -12.25 -0.79 1.43
C ASN A 19 -12.10 -1.58 0.10
N PRO A 20 -13.21 -1.86 -0.59
CA PRO A 20 -13.19 -2.62 -1.84
C PRO A 20 -12.54 -1.87 -3.02
N ALA A 21 -12.20 -0.59 -2.85
CA ALA A 21 -11.73 0.28 -3.93
C ALA A 21 -10.20 0.43 -4.00
N ALA A 22 -9.43 -0.35 -3.23
CA ALA A 22 -7.98 -0.34 -3.35
C ALA A 22 -7.53 -0.97 -4.67
N THR A 23 -6.73 -0.26 -5.46
CA THR A 23 -6.09 -0.77 -6.66
C THR A 23 -4.65 -1.15 -6.37
N VAL A 24 -4.19 -2.25 -6.96
CA VAL A 24 -2.80 -2.73 -6.85
C VAL A 24 -2.20 -2.83 -8.24
N GLU A 25 -1.16 -2.07 -8.51
CA GLU A 25 -0.48 -2.01 -9.80
C GLU A 25 0.95 -2.50 -9.67
N ARG A 26 1.31 -3.50 -10.47
CA ARG A 26 2.70 -3.98 -10.57
C ARG A 26 3.46 -3.15 -11.60
N SER A 27 4.62 -2.65 -11.21
CA SER A 27 5.54 -1.94 -12.13
C SER A 27 6.02 -2.84 -13.29
N PRO A 28 6.41 -2.26 -14.44
CA PRO A 28 6.88 -3.03 -15.60
C PRO A 28 8.11 -3.89 -15.33
N ASP A 29 9.03 -3.41 -14.48
CA ASP A 29 10.22 -4.16 -14.06
C ASP A 29 9.91 -5.22 -12.98
N GLY A 30 8.69 -5.19 -12.44
CA GLY A 30 8.18 -6.08 -11.41
C GLY A 30 8.71 -5.84 -10.00
N ARG A 31 9.50 -4.78 -9.81
CA ARG A 31 10.22 -4.53 -8.55
C ARG A 31 9.43 -3.68 -7.56
N TRP A 32 8.28 -3.18 -7.99
CA TRP A 32 7.41 -2.31 -7.22
C TRP A 32 5.95 -2.71 -7.40
N TYR A 33 5.21 -2.63 -6.30
CA TYR A 33 3.76 -2.62 -6.26
C TYR A 33 3.30 -1.26 -5.77
N THR A 34 2.38 -0.64 -6.49
CA THR A 34 1.72 0.60 -6.07
C THR A 34 0.31 0.26 -5.65
N VAL A 35 0.01 0.47 -4.36
CA VAL A 35 -1.35 0.35 -3.83
C VAL A 35 -1.94 1.73 -3.70
N SER A 36 -3.09 1.97 -4.32
CA SER A 36 -3.83 3.24 -4.23
C SER A 36 -5.24 3.00 -3.70
N GLY A 37 -5.73 3.84 -2.80
CA GLY A 37 -7.09 3.71 -2.28
C GLY A 37 -7.49 4.83 -1.34
N ALA A 38 -8.71 4.78 -0.83
CA ALA A 38 -9.16 5.67 0.25
C ALA A 38 -9.03 4.95 1.60
N CYS A 39 -8.67 5.64 2.67
CA CYS A 39 -8.69 5.05 4.00
C CYS A 39 -10.14 4.76 4.42
N PRO A 40 -10.49 3.54 4.88
CA PRO A 40 -11.85 3.23 5.32
C PRO A 40 -12.28 4.01 6.58
N THR A 41 -11.33 4.58 7.34
CA THR A 41 -11.61 5.36 8.55
C THR A 41 -11.76 6.85 8.29
N CYS A 42 -10.76 7.49 7.67
CA CYS A 42 -10.76 8.95 7.46
C CYS A 42 -11.11 9.35 6.03
N HIS A 43 -11.31 8.39 5.11
CA HIS A 43 -11.60 8.61 3.68
C HIS A 43 -10.53 9.38 2.90
N GLY A 44 -9.40 9.73 3.53
CA GLY A 44 -8.25 10.33 2.86
C GLY A 44 -7.64 9.37 1.86
N ARG A 45 -7.19 9.89 0.72
CA ARG A 45 -6.49 9.11 -0.30
C ARG A 45 -5.11 8.69 0.24
N THR A 46 -4.76 7.43 0.04
CA THR A 46 -3.44 6.87 0.35
C THR A 46 -2.83 6.28 -0.91
N VAL A 47 -1.50 6.37 -1.01
CA VAL A 47 -0.69 5.69 -2.02
C VAL A 47 0.51 5.07 -1.31
N SER A 48 0.66 3.76 -1.42
CA SER A 48 1.76 3.01 -0.81
C SER A 48 2.55 2.30 -1.89
N ARG A 49 3.87 2.49 -1.88
CA ARG A 49 4.78 1.83 -2.82
C ARG A 49 5.60 0.79 -2.08
N VAL A 50 5.43 -0.47 -2.47
CA VAL A 50 6.10 -1.62 -1.85
C VAL A 50 7.17 -2.14 -2.80
N ALA A 51 8.42 -2.18 -2.33
CA ALA A 51 9.51 -2.83 -3.04
C ALA A 51 9.36 -4.35 -2.99
N HIS A 52 9.62 -5.02 -4.11
CA HIS A 52 9.59 -6.48 -4.20
C HIS A 52 10.84 -7.04 -4.86
N GLY A 53 11.41 -8.08 -4.25
CA GLY A 53 12.65 -8.72 -4.67
C GLY A 53 13.92 -7.94 -4.30
N VAL A 54 15.07 -8.47 -4.72
CA VAL A 54 16.38 -7.90 -4.36
C VAL A 54 16.69 -6.67 -5.22
N LEU A 55 16.78 -5.49 -4.58
CA LEU A 55 17.12 -4.21 -5.21
C LEU A 55 18.64 -3.90 -5.28
N GLY A 56 19.50 -4.77 -4.74
CA GLY A 56 20.97 -4.54 -4.66
C GLY A 56 21.71 -4.59 -6.00
N PRO A 57 23.03 -4.31 -6.06
CA PRO A 57 23.79 -4.31 -7.31
C PRO A 57 23.79 -5.69 -7.99
N GLY A 58 23.61 -5.73 -9.32
CA GLY A 58 23.75 -6.93 -10.12
C GLY A 58 25.15 -7.52 -9.99
N LYS A 59 25.28 -8.78 -9.58
CA LYS A 59 26.58 -9.48 -9.67
C LYS A 59 26.77 -9.91 -11.12
N GLY A 60 27.54 -9.16 -11.89
CA GLY A 60 27.94 -9.50 -13.26
C GLY A 60 27.95 -8.31 -14.20
N LEU A 61 29.01 -8.18 -15.01
CA LEU A 61 29.23 -7.08 -15.96
C LEU A 61 28.29 -7.12 -17.19
N TRP A 62 27.50 -8.19 -17.41
CA TRP A 62 26.83 -8.46 -18.71
C TRP A 62 25.43 -9.08 -18.63
N GLY A 63 24.72 -9.01 -17.50
CA GLY A 63 23.40 -9.64 -17.35
C GLY A 63 22.30 -8.68 -16.90
N ALA A 64 21.32 -8.43 -17.77
CA ALA A 64 20.04 -7.88 -17.32
C ALA A 64 19.43 -8.81 -16.27
N ARG A 65 19.09 -8.28 -15.09
CA ARG A 65 18.46 -9.10 -14.06
C ARG A 65 17.05 -9.50 -14.49
N PRO A 66 16.65 -10.76 -14.29
CA PRO A 66 15.26 -11.15 -14.46
C PRO A 66 14.36 -10.35 -13.50
N SER A 67 13.14 -10.07 -13.94
CA SER A 67 12.08 -9.52 -13.09
C SER A 67 11.79 -10.52 -11.96
N PRO A 68 11.61 -10.05 -10.70
CA PRO A 68 11.24 -10.96 -9.63
C PRO A 68 9.88 -11.61 -9.92
N PRO A 69 9.65 -12.86 -9.46
CA PRO A 69 8.33 -13.49 -9.58
C PRO A 69 7.26 -12.60 -8.94
N PRO A 70 6.02 -12.60 -9.42
CA PRO A 70 4.96 -11.79 -8.82
C PRO A 70 4.77 -12.13 -7.34
N LEU A 71 4.56 -11.08 -6.52
CA LEU A 71 4.09 -11.22 -5.15
C LEU A 71 2.69 -11.86 -5.14
N THR A 72 2.42 -12.69 -4.14
CA THR A 72 1.12 -13.32 -3.89
C THR A 72 0.69 -13.05 -2.44
N GLY A 73 -0.59 -13.23 -2.14
CA GLY A 73 -1.14 -13.03 -0.80
C GLY A 73 -1.65 -11.61 -0.58
N VAL A 74 -1.26 -10.98 0.52
CA VAL A 74 -1.77 -9.67 0.95
C VAL A 74 -0.64 -8.67 1.21
N LEU A 75 -0.93 -7.39 0.96
CA LEU A 75 -0.11 -6.25 1.33
C LEU A 75 -0.77 -5.48 2.46
N THR A 76 -0.10 -5.35 3.60
CA THR A 76 -0.57 -4.45 4.67
C THR A 76 -0.27 -3.00 4.29
N VAL A 77 -1.31 -2.18 4.26
CA VAL A 77 -1.27 -0.77 3.87
C VAL A 77 -1.67 0.10 5.05
N TYR A 78 -0.89 1.15 5.29
CA TYR A 78 -1.17 2.15 6.31
C TYR A 78 -1.82 3.39 5.69
N CYS A 79 -2.64 4.07 6.47
CA CYS A 79 -3.18 5.38 6.08
C CYS A 79 -2.05 6.41 6.01
N MET A 80 -1.75 6.88 4.81
CA MET A 80 -0.75 7.91 4.51
C MET A 80 -1.41 9.17 3.91
N CYS A 81 -2.58 9.56 4.43
CA CYS A 81 -3.36 10.66 3.85
C CYS A 81 -2.72 12.05 3.97
N GLY A 82 -1.75 12.22 4.87
CA GLY A 82 -1.02 13.49 5.06
C GLY A 82 -1.79 14.58 5.80
N PHE A 83 -3.05 14.34 6.20
CA PHE A 83 -3.84 15.29 6.97
C PHE A 83 -3.49 15.23 8.46
N PRO A 84 -3.57 16.35 9.19
CA PRO A 84 -3.37 16.36 10.63
C PRO A 84 -4.47 15.56 11.33
N HIS A 85 -4.07 14.69 12.26
CA HIS A 85 -4.98 13.91 13.11
C HIS A 85 -4.65 14.17 14.60
N PRO A 86 -5.65 14.52 15.44
CA PRO A 86 -5.42 14.74 16.87
C PRO A 86 -4.83 13.51 17.55
N ALA A 87 -3.96 13.74 18.54
CA ALA A 87 -3.27 12.71 19.32
C ALA A 87 -2.29 11.81 18.53
N ARG A 88 -1.91 12.18 17.29
CA ARG A 88 -0.82 11.51 16.57
C ARG A 88 0.51 11.78 17.27
N PRO A 89 1.28 10.74 17.67
CA PRO A 89 2.63 10.94 18.21
C PRO A 89 3.59 11.44 17.14
N ASP A 90 4.54 12.30 17.50
CA ASP A 90 5.60 12.74 16.58
C ASP A 90 6.52 11.59 16.13
N SER A 91 6.58 10.51 16.92
CA SER A 91 7.32 9.29 16.58
C SER A 91 6.59 8.35 15.62
N SER A 92 5.34 8.65 15.23
CA SER A 92 4.60 7.80 14.32
C SER A 92 5.25 7.84 12.93
N PRO A 93 5.61 6.68 12.35
CA PRO A 93 6.25 6.63 11.03
C PRO A 93 5.29 7.06 9.91
N ASP A 94 3.98 6.98 10.16
CA ASP A 94 2.93 7.25 9.20
C ASP A 94 2.38 8.67 9.33
N THR A 95 1.83 9.17 8.23
CA THR A 95 1.32 10.55 8.11
C THR A 95 -0.21 10.64 8.11
N GLY A 96 -0.92 9.56 8.48
CA GLY A 96 -2.37 9.52 8.51
C GLY A 96 -2.97 9.19 9.88
N CYS A 97 -4.20 8.65 9.87
CA CYS A 97 -4.98 8.42 11.09
C CYS A 97 -4.57 7.19 11.92
N GLY A 98 -3.55 6.44 11.50
CA GLY A 98 -3.10 5.21 12.16
C GLY A 98 -3.87 3.94 11.76
N ALA A 99 -4.93 4.06 10.95
CA ALA A 99 -5.61 2.89 10.40
C ALA A 99 -4.71 2.14 9.41
N PHE A 100 -4.75 0.81 9.45
CA PHE A 100 -4.09 -0.07 8.48
C PHE A 100 -5.00 -1.23 8.09
N TRP A 101 -4.80 -1.80 6.90
CA TRP A 101 -5.61 -2.92 6.40
C TRP A 101 -4.82 -3.75 5.39
N ASP A 102 -5.28 -4.98 5.18
CA ASP A 102 -4.69 -5.87 4.19
C ASP A 102 -5.36 -5.67 2.83
N VAL A 103 -4.55 -5.62 1.77
CA VAL A 103 -5.00 -5.50 0.38
C VAL A 103 -4.54 -6.75 -0.37
N PRO A 104 -5.46 -7.56 -0.93
CA PRO A 104 -5.09 -8.70 -1.75
C PRO A 104 -4.25 -8.27 -2.95
N VAL A 105 -3.17 -8.99 -3.22
CA VAL A 105 -2.39 -8.83 -4.45
C VAL A 105 -3.10 -9.60 -5.56
N PRO A 106 -3.45 -8.97 -6.69
CA PRO A 106 -4.09 -9.66 -7.81
C PRO A 106 -3.23 -10.84 -8.27
N ASP A 107 -3.86 -11.99 -8.49
CA ASP A 107 -3.17 -13.14 -9.03
C ASP A 107 -2.64 -12.80 -10.43
N PRO A 108 -1.34 -13.05 -10.72
CA PRO A 108 -0.75 -12.71 -12.02
C PRO A 108 -1.33 -13.53 -13.18
N GLY A 109 -2.09 -14.60 -12.90
CA GLY A 109 -2.80 -15.41 -13.89
C GLY A 109 -4.32 -15.23 -13.88
N GLY A 110 -4.87 -14.37 -13.00
CA GLY A 110 -6.30 -14.11 -12.90
C GLY A 110 -6.66 -12.85 -13.68
N ALA A 111 -7.40 -13.03 -14.78
CA ALA A 111 -8.17 -11.93 -15.35
C ALA A 111 -9.05 -11.33 -14.24
N GLN A 112 -9.04 -10.01 -14.07
CA GLN A 112 -10.02 -9.32 -13.23
C GLN A 112 -11.42 -9.60 -13.82
N PRO A 113 -12.44 -9.94 -13.00
CA PRO A 113 -13.82 -10.00 -13.46
C PRO A 113 -14.35 -8.62 -13.90
#